data_AF-A0A4R6KXT9-F1
#
_entry.id   AF-A0A4R6KXT9-F1
#
_cell.length_a   1.000
_cell.length_b   1.000
_cell.length_c   1.000
_cell.angle_alpha   90.00
_cell.angle_beta   90.00
_cell.angle_gamma   90.00
#
_symmetry.space_group_name_H-M   'P 1'
#
loop_
_entity.id
_entity.type
_entity.pdbx_description
1 polymer ?
#
loop_
_entity_poly.entity_id
_entity_poly.type
_entity_poly.pdbx_seq_one_letter_code
_entity_poly.pdbx_strand_id
1 'polypeptide(L)'
;MRRAVVVWAVAYGGVRIWFATGHAPQWKLPGDDLLVPNWVSVVGCLVTALALIRIRPRLLWALAAGWVAAAAFILLDLVATVLPGLGIPIDVPGMLSRLGAVIGALLLGRLAKSHQSEAKPWPYWVSTAGACLATAGCLTRLAAQAVVGFEKTPYGGNLSIIAFEGGFVLVGTVLPFLLVHPIGRYFPRWLVLLPGYTIGGGMTAYFTVGLLQMIGNAVQGEPVYGDVGLPDSFFWVAVPAYVVWGAGLTVAARGYQFATRKTTDPECELHITQR
;
A
#
# COMPACT_ATOMS: atom_id res chain seq x y z
N MET A 1 20.83 -11.32 5.82
CA MET A 1 19.81 -10.66 4.97
C MET A 1 20.00 -10.97 3.48
N ARG A 2 21.17 -10.72 2.86
CA ARG A 2 21.42 -10.99 1.42
C ARG A 2 21.05 -12.42 0.97
N ARG A 3 21.47 -13.45 1.72
CA ARG A 3 21.12 -14.86 1.44
C ARG A 3 19.60 -15.10 1.41
N ALA A 4 18.85 -14.50 2.33
CA ALA A 4 17.40 -14.64 2.38
C ALA A 4 16.72 -14.04 1.14
N VAL A 5 17.22 -12.89 0.64
CA VAL A 5 16.72 -12.30 -0.61
C VAL A 5 17.00 -13.20 -1.81
N VAL A 6 18.20 -13.81 -1.89
CA VAL A 6 18.54 -14.77 -2.96
C VAL A 6 17.62 -15.99 -2.91
N VAL A 7 17.47 -16.61 -1.73
CA VAL A 7 16.61 -17.79 -1.53
C VAL A 7 15.17 -17.46 -1.92
N TRP A 8 14.68 -16.30 -1.47
CA TRP A 8 13.35 -15.81 -1.86
C TRP A 8 13.24 -15.62 -3.37
N ALA A 9 14.19 -14.95 -4.01
CA ALA A 9 14.14 -14.67 -5.45
C ALA A 9 14.14 -15.95 -6.30
N VAL A 10 14.91 -16.96 -5.88
CA VAL A 10 14.95 -18.28 -6.52
C VAL A 10 13.64 -19.03 -6.28
N ALA A 11 13.18 -19.14 -5.03
CA ALA A 11 11.96 -19.88 -4.70
C ALA A 11 10.73 -19.24 -5.33
N TYR A 12 10.55 -17.93 -5.15
CA TYR A 12 9.43 -17.19 -5.73
C TYR A 12 9.53 -17.15 -7.25
N GLY A 13 10.72 -16.93 -7.82
CA GLY A 13 10.96 -17.02 -9.27
C GLY A 13 10.57 -18.39 -9.85
N GLY A 14 10.89 -19.49 -9.16
CA GLY A 14 10.46 -20.83 -9.53
C GLY A 14 8.93 -20.98 -9.56
N VAL A 15 8.23 -20.44 -8.57
CA VAL A 15 6.76 -20.39 -8.56
C VAL A 15 6.21 -19.56 -9.74
N ARG A 16 6.81 -18.40 -10.03
CA ARG A 16 6.37 -17.56 -11.17
C ARG A 16 6.63 -18.26 -12.52
N ILE A 17 7.74 -18.99 -12.66
CA ILE A 17 8.01 -19.81 -13.86
C ILE A 17 6.96 -20.91 -14.00
N TRP A 18 6.63 -21.62 -12.92
CA TRP A 18 5.59 -22.65 -12.91
C TRP A 18 4.23 -22.11 -13.37
N PHE A 19 3.84 -20.93 -12.89
CA PHE A 19 2.63 -20.25 -13.36
C PHE A 19 2.73 -19.83 -14.83
N ALA A 20 3.86 -19.27 -15.25
CA ALA A 20 4.10 -18.83 -16.62
C ALA A 20 4.09 -19.98 -17.65
N THR A 21 4.37 -21.22 -17.22
CA THR A 21 4.32 -22.42 -18.09
C THR A 21 2.95 -23.10 -18.13
N GLY A 22 1.90 -22.43 -17.63
CA GLY A 22 0.50 -22.90 -17.75
C GLY A 22 -0.06 -23.61 -16.53
N HIS A 23 0.69 -23.66 -15.42
CA HIS A 23 0.23 -24.28 -14.17
C HIS A 23 -0.30 -23.27 -13.15
N ALA A 24 -0.68 -22.08 -13.62
CA ALA A 24 -1.35 -21.10 -12.78
C ALA A 24 -2.74 -21.64 -12.35
N PRO A 25 -3.11 -21.55 -11.07
CA PRO A 25 -4.48 -21.85 -10.65
C PRO A 25 -5.46 -20.83 -11.27
N GLN A 26 -6.74 -21.18 -11.26
CA GLN A 26 -7.79 -20.24 -11.66
C GLN A 26 -7.97 -19.18 -10.58
N TRP A 27 -7.65 -17.94 -10.94
CA TRP A 27 -7.79 -16.78 -10.05
C TRP A 27 -9.25 -16.33 -9.97
N LYS A 28 -9.70 -15.93 -8.78
CA LYS A 28 -11.07 -15.40 -8.61
C LYS A 28 -11.17 -13.89 -8.78
N LEU A 29 -10.04 -13.20 -8.65
CA LEU A 29 -9.95 -11.76 -8.89
C LEU A 29 -9.64 -11.51 -10.37
N PRO A 30 -10.07 -10.37 -10.92
CA PRO A 30 -9.91 -10.09 -12.35
C PRO A 30 -8.44 -10.00 -12.76
N GLY A 31 -8.10 -10.66 -13.87
CA GLY A 31 -6.74 -10.68 -14.44
C GLY A 31 -5.87 -11.81 -13.90
N ASP A 32 -4.56 -11.55 -13.81
CA ASP A 32 -3.58 -12.42 -13.19
C ASP A 32 -3.52 -12.21 -11.66
N ASP A 33 -2.79 -13.06 -10.94
CA ASP A 33 -2.66 -12.93 -9.48
C ASP A 33 -1.96 -11.63 -9.03
N LEU A 34 -0.96 -11.17 -9.78
CA LEU A 34 -0.29 -9.89 -9.63
C LEU A 34 -0.77 -8.95 -10.74
N LEU A 35 -0.60 -7.65 -10.51
CA LEU A 35 -0.91 -6.61 -11.50
C LEU A 35 0.07 -6.58 -12.69
N VAL A 36 1.05 -7.49 -12.71
CA VAL A 36 2.02 -7.64 -13.79
C VAL A 36 1.98 -9.08 -14.31
N PRO A 37 2.20 -9.29 -15.61
CA PRO A 37 2.22 -10.64 -16.18
C PRO A 37 3.22 -11.57 -15.50
N ASN A 38 2.95 -12.87 -15.55
CA ASN A 38 3.81 -13.89 -14.93
C ASN A 38 5.27 -13.80 -15.41
N TRP A 39 5.51 -13.66 -16.72
CA TRP A 39 6.86 -13.51 -17.27
C TRP A 39 7.57 -12.25 -16.81
N VAL A 40 6.84 -11.13 -16.65
CA VAL A 40 7.41 -9.89 -16.07
C VAL A 40 7.85 -10.12 -14.63
N SER A 41 7.07 -10.91 -13.88
CA SER A 41 7.42 -11.28 -12.50
C SER A 41 8.68 -12.16 -12.44
N VAL A 42 8.85 -13.11 -13.37
CA VAL A 42 10.06 -13.94 -13.49
C VAL A 42 11.29 -13.06 -13.72
N VAL A 43 11.20 -12.11 -14.67
CA VAL A 43 12.27 -11.13 -14.92
C VAL A 43 12.52 -10.27 -13.68
N GLY A 44 11.47 -9.85 -12.97
CA GLY A 44 11.58 -9.14 -11.70
C GLY A 44 12.38 -9.90 -10.63
N CYS A 45 12.18 -11.21 -10.51
CA CYS A 45 12.94 -12.07 -9.60
C CYS A 45 14.42 -12.16 -10.01
N LEU A 46 14.69 -12.31 -11.30
CA LEU A 46 16.06 -12.32 -11.84
C LEU A 46 16.78 -10.99 -11.58
N VAL A 47 16.14 -9.86 -11.92
CA VAL A 47 16.67 -8.51 -11.66
C VAL A 47 16.91 -8.32 -10.16
N THR A 48 16.02 -8.82 -9.31
CA THR A 48 16.20 -8.76 -7.85
C THR A 48 17.44 -9.53 -7.41
N ALA A 49 17.68 -10.74 -7.92
CA ALA A 49 18.88 -11.52 -7.63
C ALA A 49 20.15 -10.81 -8.12
N LEU A 50 20.13 -10.27 -9.34
CA LEU A 50 21.26 -9.55 -9.94
C LEU A 50 21.58 -8.24 -9.20
N ALA A 51 20.56 -7.53 -8.69
CA ALA A 51 20.75 -6.31 -7.89
C ALA A 51 21.55 -6.55 -6.60
N LEU A 52 21.65 -7.81 -6.16
CA LEU A 52 22.48 -8.19 -5.01
C LEU A 52 23.97 -8.30 -5.35
N ILE A 53 24.37 -8.33 -6.62
CA ILE A 53 25.79 -8.32 -7.02
C ILE A 53 26.45 -7.01 -6.56
N ARG A 54 25.76 -5.89 -6.80
CA ARG A 54 26.17 -4.56 -6.33
C ARG A 54 25.03 -3.87 -5.61
N ILE A 55 25.06 -3.96 -4.28
CA ILE A 55 24.04 -3.39 -3.42
C ILE A 55 24.02 -1.87 -3.57
N ARG A 56 22.93 -1.36 -4.15
CA ARG A 56 22.60 0.06 -4.20
C ARG A 56 21.29 0.27 -3.44
N PRO A 57 21.27 0.94 -2.27
CA PRO A 57 20.08 1.01 -1.43
C PRO A 57 18.87 1.64 -2.14
N ARG A 58 19.10 2.64 -3.02
CA ARG A 58 18.04 3.25 -3.85
C ARG A 58 17.39 2.24 -4.80
N LEU A 59 18.18 1.39 -5.43
CA LEU A 59 17.68 0.34 -6.33
C LEU A 59 16.88 -0.71 -5.54
N LEU A 60 17.36 -1.12 -4.37
CA LEU A 60 16.65 -2.08 -3.53
C LEU A 60 15.30 -1.52 -3.04
N TRP A 61 15.22 -0.23 -2.70
CA TRP A 61 13.95 0.42 -2.39
C TRP A 61 13.01 0.51 -3.60
N ALA A 62 13.53 0.81 -4.78
CA ALA A 62 12.73 0.82 -6.01
C ALA A 62 12.16 -0.58 -6.32
N LEU A 63 12.97 -1.63 -6.20
CA LEU A 63 12.53 -3.01 -6.37
C LEU A 63 11.51 -3.43 -5.31
N ALA A 64 11.73 -3.06 -4.04
CA ALA A 64 10.76 -3.31 -2.98
C ALA A 64 9.41 -2.63 -3.26
N ALA A 65 9.44 -1.35 -3.67
CA ALA A 65 8.24 -0.62 -4.07
C ALA A 65 7.55 -1.26 -5.28
N GLY A 66 8.32 -1.70 -6.28
CA GLY A 66 7.82 -2.42 -7.46
C GLY A 66 7.11 -3.72 -7.10
N TRP A 67 7.66 -4.51 -6.17
CA TRP A 67 7.01 -5.73 -5.69
C TRP A 67 5.73 -5.47 -4.88
N VAL A 68 5.70 -4.42 -4.06
CA VAL A 68 4.46 -3.98 -3.38
C VAL A 68 3.41 -3.54 -4.40
N ALA A 69 3.81 -2.78 -5.43
CA ALA A 69 2.92 -2.36 -6.50
C ALA A 69 2.38 -3.55 -7.31
N ALA A 70 3.23 -4.51 -7.67
CA ALA A 70 2.82 -5.73 -8.35
C ALA A 70 1.82 -6.55 -7.51
N ALA A 71 2.01 -6.59 -6.19
CA ALA A 71 1.17 -7.32 -5.25
C ALA A 71 -0.01 -6.51 -4.71
N ALA A 72 -0.38 -5.36 -5.31
CA ALA A 72 -1.32 -4.44 -4.66
C ALA A 72 -2.74 -5.01 -4.45
N PHE A 73 -3.13 -6.06 -5.18
CA PHE A 73 -4.34 -6.81 -4.90
C PHE A 73 -4.37 -7.47 -3.51
N ILE A 74 -3.24 -7.58 -2.81
CA ILE A 74 -3.20 -8.02 -1.41
C ILE A 74 -4.08 -7.15 -0.51
N LEU A 75 -4.32 -5.90 -0.90
CA LEU A 75 -5.25 -5.01 -0.21
C LEU A 75 -6.69 -5.54 -0.29
N LEU A 76 -7.09 -6.10 -1.44
CA LEU A 76 -8.42 -6.71 -1.61
C LEU A 76 -8.54 -7.98 -0.77
N ASP A 77 -7.49 -8.81 -0.71
CA ASP A 77 -7.48 -10.00 0.14
C ASP A 77 -7.62 -9.64 1.63
N LEU A 78 -6.93 -8.58 2.06
CA LEU A 78 -7.03 -8.06 3.42
C LEU A 78 -8.45 -7.58 3.72
N VAL A 79 -9.05 -6.78 2.83
CA VAL A 79 -10.41 -6.28 3.00
C VAL A 79 -11.42 -7.43 3.01
N ALA A 80 -11.30 -8.39 2.10
CA ALA A 80 -12.16 -9.57 2.05
C ALA A 80 -12.09 -10.40 3.35
N THR A 81 -10.90 -10.48 3.96
CA THR A 81 -10.67 -11.22 5.20
C THR A 81 -11.20 -10.48 6.43
N VAL A 82 -10.98 -9.16 6.51
CA VAL A 82 -11.35 -8.36 7.68
C VAL A 82 -12.84 -8.00 7.68
N LEU A 83 -13.42 -7.79 6.50
CA LEU A 83 -14.81 -7.37 6.31
C LEU A 83 -15.56 -8.39 5.44
N PRO A 84 -15.87 -9.58 6.00
CA PRO A 84 -16.68 -10.56 5.28
C PRO A 84 -18.04 -9.95 4.92
N GLY A 85 -18.55 -10.27 3.72
CA GLY A 85 -19.85 -9.78 3.24
C GLY A 85 -19.81 -8.57 2.31
N LEU A 86 -18.62 -8.04 1.98
CA LEU A 86 -18.45 -7.01 0.93
C LEU A 86 -18.48 -7.57 -0.51
N GLY A 87 -18.76 -8.86 -0.71
CA GLY A 87 -18.82 -9.46 -2.05
C GLY A 87 -17.46 -9.65 -2.74
N ILE A 88 -16.35 -9.38 -2.05
CA ILE A 88 -15.00 -9.65 -2.58
C ILE A 88 -14.69 -11.14 -2.42
N PRO A 89 -14.34 -11.87 -3.49
CA PRO A 89 -14.07 -13.30 -3.41
C PRO A 89 -12.75 -13.57 -2.65
N ILE A 90 -12.77 -14.55 -1.74
CA ILE A 90 -11.56 -15.04 -1.08
C ILE A 90 -10.84 -16.05 -2.00
N ASP A 91 -9.66 -15.67 -2.47
CA ASP A 91 -8.75 -16.46 -3.30
C ASP A 91 -7.48 -16.80 -2.52
N VAL A 92 -7.49 -17.94 -1.81
CA VAL A 92 -6.36 -18.34 -0.95
C VAL A 92 -5.06 -18.53 -1.76
N PRO A 93 -5.05 -19.23 -2.91
CA PRO A 93 -3.87 -19.29 -3.76
C PRO A 93 -3.33 -17.93 -4.19
N GLY A 94 -4.21 -17.02 -4.63
CA GLY A 94 -3.84 -15.66 -5.03
C GLY A 94 -3.23 -14.87 -3.87
N MET A 95 -3.87 -14.94 -2.70
CA MET A 95 -3.39 -14.30 -1.47
C MET A 95 -2.00 -14.79 -1.08
N LEU A 96 -1.75 -16.11 -1.09
CA LEU A 96 -0.44 -16.68 -0.76
C LEU A 96 0.64 -16.23 -1.74
N SER A 97 0.34 -16.19 -3.04
CA SER A 97 1.27 -15.70 -4.06
C SER A 97 1.65 -14.23 -3.83
N ARG A 98 0.66 -13.37 -3.56
CA ARG A 98 0.88 -11.94 -3.28
C ARG A 98 1.62 -11.72 -1.97
N LEU A 99 1.33 -12.50 -0.92
CA LEU A 99 2.10 -12.50 0.32
C LEU A 99 3.57 -12.86 0.05
N GLY A 100 3.83 -13.83 -0.84
CA GLY A 100 5.17 -14.17 -1.31
C GLY A 100 5.91 -12.94 -1.88
N ALA A 101 5.26 -12.16 -2.75
CA ALA A 101 5.84 -10.92 -3.28
C ALA A 101 6.09 -9.87 -2.19
N VAL A 102 5.12 -9.65 -1.27
CA VAL A 102 5.26 -8.71 -0.15
C VAL A 102 6.41 -9.10 0.78
N ILE A 103 6.60 -10.39 1.06
CA ILE A 103 7.74 -10.90 1.84
C ILE A 103 9.05 -10.53 1.14
N GLY A 104 9.13 -10.67 -0.18
CA GLY A 104 10.27 -10.23 -0.98
C GLY A 104 10.56 -8.75 -0.82
N ALA A 105 9.53 -7.91 -0.95
CA ALA A 105 9.63 -6.48 -0.75
C ALA A 105 10.14 -6.12 0.66
N LEU A 106 9.65 -6.80 1.70
CA LEU A 106 10.11 -6.60 3.08
C LEU A 106 11.58 -7.00 3.27
N LEU A 107 12.00 -8.12 2.69
CA LEU A 107 13.41 -8.56 2.73
C LEU A 107 14.31 -7.55 2.01
N LEU A 108 13.89 -7.05 0.85
CA LEU A 108 14.60 -6.01 0.09
C LEU A 108 14.67 -4.70 0.86
N GLY A 109 13.57 -4.23 1.43
CA GLY A 109 13.52 -3.00 2.23
C GLY A 109 14.41 -3.10 3.48
N ARG A 110 14.43 -4.26 4.15
CA ARG A 110 15.34 -4.50 5.28
C ARG A 110 16.81 -4.49 4.84
N LEU A 111 17.14 -5.11 3.71
CA LEU A 111 18.49 -5.09 3.15
C LEU A 111 18.91 -3.67 2.72
N ALA A 112 18.00 -2.92 2.09
CA ALA A 112 18.22 -1.54 1.68
C ALA A 112 18.53 -0.68 2.90
N LYS A 113 17.72 -0.79 3.95
CA LYS A 113 17.88 -0.05 5.21
C LYS A 113 19.22 -0.34 5.90
N SER A 114 19.69 -1.59 5.89
CA SER A 114 20.98 -1.93 6.51
C SER A 114 22.20 -1.36 5.76
N HIS A 115 22.00 -0.91 4.52
CA HIS A 115 23.02 -0.28 3.67
C HIS A 115 22.73 1.20 3.40
N GLN A 116 21.76 1.78 4.12
CA GLN A 116 21.50 3.22 4.06
C GLN A 116 22.39 3.94 5.06
N SER A 117 22.91 5.09 4.64
CA SER A 117 23.51 6.07 5.53
C SER A 117 22.49 6.55 6.56
N GLU A 118 22.97 7.12 7.66
CA GLU A 118 22.14 7.66 8.74
C GLU A 118 20.94 8.47 8.23
N ALA A 119 19.80 8.20 8.85
CA ALA A 119 18.56 8.83 8.48
C ALA A 119 18.57 10.29 8.91
N LYS A 120 18.48 11.21 7.94
CA LYS A 120 18.34 12.64 8.23
C LYS A 120 17.06 12.90 9.05
N PRO A 121 17.05 13.93 9.91
CA PRO A 121 15.85 14.35 10.63
C PRO A 121 14.68 14.55 9.67
N TRP A 122 13.52 14.01 10.02
CA TRP A 122 12.31 14.20 9.22
C TRP A 122 11.65 15.53 9.58
N PRO A 123 11.48 16.47 8.63
CA PRO A 123 10.87 17.76 8.96
C PRO A 123 9.41 17.61 9.39
N TYR A 124 9.04 18.28 10.47
CA TYR A 124 7.67 18.20 11.00
C TYR A 124 6.63 18.67 9.99
N TRP A 125 6.89 19.78 9.28
CA TRP A 125 5.99 20.34 8.27
C TRP A 125 5.67 19.36 7.14
N VAL A 126 6.62 18.50 6.74
CA VAL A 126 6.39 17.47 5.71
C VAL A 126 5.36 16.45 6.20
N SER A 127 5.39 16.11 7.48
CA SER A 127 4.45 15.18 8.10
C SER A 127 3.05 15.79 8.18
N THR A 128 2.97 17.06 8.59
CA THR A 128 1.72 17.84 8.61
C THR A 128 1.13 17.98 7.23
N ALA A 129 1.93 18.33 6.22
CA ALA A 129 1.50 18.39 4.83
C ALA A 129 0.99 17.03 4.34
N GLY A 130 1.69 15.94 4.68
CA GLY A 130 1.23 14.58 4.40
C GLY A 130 -0.14 14.27 5.02
N ALA A 131 -0.36 14.65 6.28
CA ALA A 131 -1.67 14.48 6.93
C ALA A 131 -2.77 15.34 6.29
N CYS A 132 -2.46 16.59 5.93
CA CYS A 132 -3.41 17.45 5.20
C CYS A 132 -3.77 16.87 3.83
N LEU A 133 -2.79 16.37 3.07
CA LEU A 133 -3.01 15.70 1.79
C LEU A 133 -3.83 14.41 1.96
N ALA A 134 -3.57 13.65 3.03
CA ALA A 134 -4.35 12.47 3.37
C ALA A 134 -5.84 12.80 3.53
N THR A 135 -6.13 13.78 4.39
CA THR A 135 -7.49 14.25 4.66
C THR A 135 -8.14 14.84 3.41
N ALA A 136 -7.44 15.69 2.67
CA ALA A 136 -7.95 16.30 1.45
C ALA A 136 -8.27 15.27 0.37
N GLY A 137 -7.42 14.26 0.18
CA GLY A 137 -7.67 13.15 -0.74
C GLY A 137 -8.91 12.34 -0.34
N CYS A 138 -9.06 12.01 0.94
CA CYS A 138 -10.27 11.35 1.45
C CYS A 138 -11.54 12.17 1.19
N LEU A 139 -11.54 13.46 1.57
CA LEU A 139 -12.68 14.35 1.37
C LEU A 139 -13.02 14.56 -0.10
N THR A 140 -12.02 14.67 -0.97
CA THR A 140 -12.22 14.77 -2.43
C THR A 140 -12.90 13.51 -2.97
N ARG A 141 -12.47 12.33 -2.52
CA ARG A 141 -13.10 11.07 -2.90
C ARG A 141 -14.54 10.98 -2.41
N LEU A 142 -14.84 11.40 -1.19
CA LEU A 142 -16.20 11.44 -0.65
C LEU A 142 -17.09 12.44 -1.40
N ALA A 143 -16.57 13.62 -1.72
CA ALA A 143 -17.27 14.62 -2.53
C ALA A 143 -17.60 14.08 -3.93
N ALA A 144 -16.67 13.35 -4.56
CA ALA A 144 -16.93 12.67 -5.83
C ALA A 144 -18.07 11.63 -5.70
N GLN A 145 -18.16 10.88 -4.59
CA GLN A 145 -19.29 9.98 -4.34
C GLN A 145 -20.60 10.75 -4.21
N ALA A 146 -20.59 11.85 -3.44
CA ALA A 146 -21.77 12.65 -3.18
C ALA A 146 -22.36 13.25 -4.45
N VAL A 147 -21.53 13.64 -5.42
CA VAL A 147 -21.95 14.17 -6.71
C VAL A 147 -22.65 13.11 -7.57
N VAL A 148 -22.20 11.85 -7.53
CA VAL A 148 -22.78 10.75 -8.33
C VAL A 148 -23.98 10.08 -7.62
N GLY A 149 -24.11 10.28 -6.32
CA GLY A 149 -25.14 9.70 -5.48
C GLY A 149 -24.67 8.45 -4.72
N PHE A 150 -25.15 8.32 -3.49
CA PHE A 150 -24.83 7.18 -2.61
C PHE A 150 -25.70 5.93 -2.91
N GLU A 151 -26.80 6.10 -3.64
CA GLU A 151 -27.71 5.00 -4.01
C GLU A 151 -27.09 4.04 -5.05
N LYS A 152 -26.03 4.46 -5.75
CA LYS A 152 -25.26 3.63 -6.70
C LYS A 152 -24.06 2.94 -6.06
N THR A 153 -24.11 2.62 -4.77
CA THR A 153 -23.04 1.85 -4.14
C THR A 153 -23.25 0.36 -4.46
N PRO A 154 -22.26 -0.34 -5.04
CA PRO A 154 -22.42 -1.71 -5.56
C PRO A 154 -22.55 -2.79 -4.48
N TYR A 155 -22.73 -2.42 -3.21
CA TYR A 155 -22.77 -3.32 -2.07
C TYR A 155 -24.11 -3.13 -1.35
N GLY A 156 -24.87 -4.21 -1.13
CA GLY A 156 -26.19 -4.16 -0.48
C GLY A 156 -26.10 -3.81 1.01
N GLY A 157 -27.08 -3.06 1.54
CA GLY A 157 -27.12 -2.44 2.88
C GLY A 157 -26.91 -3.35 4.10
N ASN A 158 -25.71 -3.89 4.25
CA ASN A 158 -25.29 -4.79 5.32
C ASN A 158 -24.38 -4.05 6.31
N LEU A 159 -24.27 -4.58 7.54
CA LEU A 159 -23.36 -4.10 8.60
C LEU A 159 -21.91 -3.89 8.14
N SER A 160 -21.43 -4.72 7.21
CA SER A 160 -20.08 -4.62 6.64
C SER A 160 -19.84 -3.32 5.88
N ILE A 161 -20.88 -2.70 5.30
CA ILE A 161 -20.78 -1.40 4.63
C ILE A 161 -20.61 -0.29 5.66
N ILE A 162 -21.42 -0.29 6.71
CA ILE A 162 -21.31 0.71 7.78
C ILE A 162 -19.92 0.63 8.43
N ALA A 163 -19.42 -0.59 8.67
CA ALA A 163 -18.07 -0.80 9.18
C ALA A 163 -17.00 -0.32 8.19
N PHE A 164 -17.17 -0.58 6.89
CA PHE A 164 -16.26 -0.11 5.84
C PHE A 164 -16.24 1.41 5.75
N GLU A 165 -17.40 2.07 5.65
CA GLU A 165 -17.52 3.53 5.57
C GLU A 165 -17.04 4.23 6.84
N GLY A 166 -17.38 3.69 8.01
CA GLY A 166 -16.87 4.18 9.28
C GLY A 166 -15.35 4.07 9.35
N GLY A 167 -14.80 2.91 9.00
CA GLY A 167 -13.36 2.69 8.91
C GLY A 167 -12.69 3.63 7.89
N PHE A 168 -13.32 3.85 6.75
CA PHE A 168 -12.87 4.75 5.69
C PHE A 168 -12.71 6.19 6.19
N VAL A 169 -13.74 6.72 6.86
CA VAL A 169 -13.70 8.07 7.43
C VAL A 169 -12.66 8.17 8.55
N LEU A 170 -12.59 7.17 9.44
CA LEU A 170 -11.59 7.13 10.52
C LEU A 170 -10.16 7.13 9.97
N VAL A 171 -9.87 6.31 8.97
CA VAL A 171 -8.56 6.24 8.30
C VAL A 171 -8.27 7.53 7.52
N GLY A 172 -9.30 8.20 7.02
CA GLY A 172 -9.16 9.42 6.24
C GLY A 172 -9.00 10.69 7.06
N THR A 173 -9.42 10.69 8.33
CA THR A 173 -9.47 11.92 9.16
C THR A 173 -8.75 11.73 10.50
N VAL A 174 -9.20 10.76 11.30
CA VAL A 174 -8.67 10.51 12.65
C VAL A 174 -7.24 9.99 12.58
N LEU A 175 -6.94 9.02 11.71
CA LEU A 175 -5.59 8.46 11.61
C LEU A 175 -4.53 9.51 11.20
N PRO A 176 -4.71 10.34 10.14
CA PRO A 176 -3.81 11.44 9.84
C PRO A 176 -3.60 12.40 11.00
N PHE A 177 -4.68 12.71 11.72
CA PHE A 177 -4.63 13.58 12.91
C PHE A 177 -3.76 12.97 14.01
N LEU A 178 -3.99 11.69 14.36
CA LEU A 178 -3.18 10.97 15.34
C LEU A 178 -1.69 10.88 14.92
N LEU A 179 -1.40 10.81 13.62
CA LEU A 179 -0.03 10.72 13.12
C LEU A 179 0.79 12.00 13.29
N VAL A 180 0.15 13.17 13.38
CA VAL A 180 0.88 14.45 13.47
C VAL A 180 0.73 15.13 14.82
N HIS A 181 -0.35 14.86 15.55
CA HIS A 181 -0.59 15.49 16.85
C HIS A 181 -0.04 14.68 18.03
N PRO A 182 0.32 15.34 19.14
CA PRO A 182 0.83 14.67 20.35
C PRO A 182 -0.09 13.59 20.90
N ILE A 183 -1.41 13.73 20.72
CA ILE A 183 -2.41 12.77 21.21
C ILE A 183 -2.20 11.35 20.65
N GLY A 184 -1.64 11.21 19.45
CA GLY A 184 -1.30 9.89 18.89
C GLY A 184 -0.29 9.12 19.75
N ARG A 185 0.54 9.83 20.51
CA ARG A 185 1.58 9.24 21.37
C ARG A 185 1.03 8.54 22.61
N TYR A 186 -0.23 8.77 22.97
CA TYR A 186 -0.89 8.01 24.03
C TYR A 186 -1.21 6.56 23.62
N PHE A 187 -1.25 6.29 22.31
CA PHE A 187 -1.51 4.96 21.80
C PHE A 187 -0.21 4.19 21.56
N PRO A 188 -0.23 2.84 21.71
CA PRO A 188 0.89 2.01 21.34
C PRO A 188 1.32 2.30 19.89
N ARG A 189 2.61 2.57 19.71
CA ARG A 189 3.16 3.03 18.44
C ARG A 189 2.81 2.11 17.25
N TRP A 190 2.73 0.81 17.48
CA TRP A 190 2.36 -0.17 16.45
C TRP A 190 0.90 0.00 15.98
N LEU A 191 0.00 0.42 16.86
CA LEU A 191 -1.43 0.57 16.58
C LEU A 191 -1.69 1.73 15.62
N VAL A 192 -0.84 2.75 15.61
CA VAL A 192 -0.94 3.90 14.70
C VAL A 192 -0.07 3.70 13.45
N LEU A 193 1.15 3.18 13.61
CA LEU A 193 2.08 3.00 12.48
C LEU A 193 1.66 1.89 11.52
N LEU A 194 1.14 0.77 12.03
CA LEU A 194 0.74 -0.33 11.16
C LEU A 194 -0.34 0.14 10.18
N PRO A 195 -1.52 0.65 10.62
CA PRO A 195 -2.52 1.16 9.68
C PRO A 195 -2.00 2.27 8.78
N GLY A 196 -1.20 3.21 9.30
CA GLY A 196 -0.64 4.30 8.50
C GLY A 196 0.21 3.82 7.33
N TYR A 197 1.06 2.81 7.55
CA TYR A 197 1.88 2.23 6.49
C TYR A 197 1.16 1.19 5.64
N THR A 198 0.36 0.31 6.25
CA THR A 198 -0.32 -0.77 5.51
C THR A 198 -1.40 -0.20 4.61
N ILE A 199 -2.27 0.66 5.15
CA ILE A 199 -3.36 1.27 4.38
C ILE A 199 -2.78 2.34 3.45
N GLY A 200 -1.92 3.24 3.96
CA GLY A 200 -1.30 4.27 3.13
C GLY A 200 -0.50 3.70 1.97
N GLY A 201 0.40 2.76 2.25
CA GLY A 201 1.23 2.11 1.23
C GLY A 201 0.42 1.24 0.27
N GLY A 202 -0.53 0.46 0.79
CA GLY A 202 -1.42 -0.38 -0.01
C GLY A 202 -2.30 0.44 -0.95
N MET A 203 -2.93 1.52 -0.46
CA MET A 203 -3.73 2.43 -1.28
C MET A 203 -2.88 3.12 -2.36
N THR A 204 -1.71 3.63 -1.99
CA THR A 204 -0.81 4.28 -2.96
C THR A 204 -0.46 3.30 -4.08
N ALA A 205 -0.05 2.08 -3.72
CA ALA A 205 0.32 1.04 -4.69
C ALA A 205 -0.86 0.66 -5.59
N TYR A 206 -2.00 0.30 -5.00
CA TYR A 206 -3.17 -0.19 -5.72
C TYR A 206 -3.73 0.86 -6.68
N PHE A 207 -4.00 2.06 -6.17
CA PHE A 207 -4.62 3.11 -6.97
C PHE A 207 -3.64 3.78 -7.95
N THR A 208 -2.33 3.73 -7.70
CA THR A 208 -1.35 4.20 -8.72
C THR A 208 -1.32 3.26 -9.91
N VAL A 209 -1.33 1.94 -9.68
CA VAL A 209 -1.41 0.99 -10.80
C VAL A 209 -2.73 1.15 -11.55
N GLY A 210 -3.85 1.27 -10.82
CA GLY A 210 -5.15 1.58 -11.43
C GLY A 210 -5.11 2.88 -12.25
N LEU A 211 -4.49 3.94 -11.75
CA LEU A 211 -4.34 5.21 -12.48
C LEU A 211 -3.51 5.04 -13.75
N LEU A 212 -2.43 4.27 -13.72
CA LEU A 212 -1.62 4.00 -14.90
C LEU A 212 -2.39 3.18 -15.95
N GLN A 213 -3.19 2.21 -15.52
CA GLN A 213 -4.07 1.43 -16.40
C GLN A 213 -5.15 2.33 -17.02
N MET A 214 -5.77 3.20 -16.22
CA MET A 214 -6.73 4.20 -16.69
C MET A 214 -6.13 5.13 -17.76
N ILE A 215 -4.92 5.64 -17.53
CA ILE A 215 -4.19 6.46 -18.51
C ILE A 215 -3.91 5.65 -19.78
N GLY A 216 -3.45 4.40 -19.65
CA GLY A 216 -3.19 3.50 -20.78
C GLY A 216 -4.42 3.27 -21.64
N ASN A 217 -5.56 2.92 -21.02
CA ASN A 217 -6.83 2.71 -21.70
C ASN A 217 -7.32 3.99 -22.39
N ALA A 218 -7.25 5.13 -21.70
CA ALA A 218 -7.65 6.42 -22.26
C ALA A 218 -6.83 6.80 -23.51
N VAL A 219 -5.52 6.53 -23.51
CA VAL A 219 -4.64 6.75 -24.68
C VAL A 219 -4.98 5.80 -25.83
N GLN A 220 -5.46 4.60 -25.52
CA GLN A 220 -5.89 3.60 -26.51
C GLN A 220 -7.33 3.84 -27.03
N GLY A 221 -8.05 4.82 -26.47
CA GLY A 221 -9.45 5.08 -26.80
C GLY A 221 -10.42 4.05 -26.19
N GLU A 222 -9.95 3.24 -25.25
CA GLU A 222 -10.74 2.26 -24.50
C GLU A 222 -11.36 2.92 -23.25
N PRO A 223 -12.49 2.39 -22.74
CA PRO A 223 -13.10 2.88 -21.51
C PRO A 223 -12.13 2.76 -20.32
N VAL A 224 -12.13 3.80 -19.50
CA VAL A 224 -11.15 4.01 -18.42
C VAL A 224 -11.32 2.98 -17.30
N TYR A 225 -12.56 2.58 -17.06
CA TYR A 225 -12.96 1.42 -16.26
C TYR A 225 -14.03 0.65 -17.03
N GLY A 226 -14.16 -0.66 -16.81
CA GLY A 226 -15.24 -1.45 -17.41
C GLY A 226 -16.63 -0.92 -17.05
N ASP A 227 -17.70 -1.58 -17.51
CA ASP A 227 -19.07 -1.10 -17.29
C ASP A 227 -19.52 -1.30 -15.82
N VAL A 228 -19.09 -0.40 -14.92
CA VAL A 228 -19.38 -0.42 -13.48
C VAL A 228 -20.55 0.52 -13.13
N GLY A 229 -21.26 1.07 -14.12
CA GLY A 229 -22.42 1.95 -13.93
C GLY A 229 -22.11 3.36 -13.38
N LEU A 230 -20.83 3.75 -13.36
CA LEU A 230 -20.34 5.06 -12.91
C LEU A 230 -19.66 5.80 -14.07
N PRO A 231 -19.76 7.13 -14.15
CA PRO A 231 -19.17 7.91 -15.24
C PRO A 231 -17.64 7.97 -15.13
N ASP A 232 -16.94 8.04 -16.27
CA ASP A 232 -15.46 8.14 -16.30
C ASP A 232 -14.92 9.32 -15.49
N SER A 233 -15.64 10.45 -15.48
CA SER A 233 -15.28 11.65 -14.71
C SER A 233 -15.16 11.36 -13.21
N PHE A 234 -15.97 10.45 -12.69
CA PHE A 234 -15.87 10.03 -11.29
C PHE A 234 -14.53 9.34 -11.02
N PHE A 235 -14.12 8.41 -11.89
CA PHE A 235 -12.85 7.68 -11.70
C PHE A 235 -11.64 8.62 -11.82
N TRP A 236 -11.69 9.59 -12.74
CA TRP A 236 -10.64 10.61 -12.88
C TRP A 236 -10.48 11.52 -11.67
N VAL A 237 -11.48 11.63 -10.80
CA VAL A 237 -11.37 12.34 -9.53
C VAL A 237 -11.04 11.38 -8.39
N ALA A 238 -11.78 10.27 -8.29
CA ALA A 238 -11.70 9.31 -7.20
C ALA A 238 -10.33 8.61 -7.12
N VAL A 239 -9.81 8.12 -8.24
CA VAL A 239 -8.57 7.33 -8.26
C VAL A 239 -7.34 8.17 -7.89
N PRO A 240 -7.10 9.36 -8.48
CA PRO A 240 -6.02 10.23 -8.02
C PRO A 240 -6.18 10.67 -6.56
N ALA A 241 -7.42 10.94 -6.12
CA ALA A 241 -7.68 11.29 -4.71
C ALA A 241 -7.27 10.17 -3.74
N TYR A 242 -7.49 8.91 -4.11
CA TYR A 242 -6.99 7.76 -3.35
C TYR A 242 -5.46 7.66 -3.33
N VAL A 243 -4.80 7.95 -4.45
CA VAL A 243 -3.33 7.97 -4.53
C VAL A 243 -2.76 9.05 -3.59
N VAL A 244 -3.29 10.27 -3.67
CA VAL A 244 -2.90 11.39 -2.79
C VAL A 244 -3.16 11.04 -1.33
N TRP A 245 -4.30 10.42 -1.05
CA TRP A 245 -4.65 10.01 0.31
C TRP A 245 -3.65 8.99 0.87
N GLY A 246 -3.38 7.91 0.12
CA GLY A 246 -2.44 6.88 0.53
C GLY A 246 -1.01 7.41 0.71
N ALA A 247 -0.56 8.27 -0.21
CA ALA A 247 0.78 8.85 -0.17
C ALA A 247 0.92 9.78 1.04
N GLY A 248 -0.09 10.62 1.29
CA GLY A 248 -0.17 11.48 2.46
C GLY A 248 -0.10 10.72 3.78
N LEU A 249 -0.85 9.62 3.91
CA LEU A 249 -0.81 8.73 5.07
C LEU A 249 0.58 8.14 5.30
N THR A 250 1.23 7.66 4.23
CA THR A 250 2.57 7.06 4.30
C THR A 250 3.62 8.09 4.76
N VAL A 251 3.52 9.32 4.25
CA VAL A 251 4.38 10.46 4.63
C VAL A 251 4.17 10.85 6.10
N ALA A 252 2.92 10.95 6.55
CA ALA A 252 2.58 11.24 7.94
C ALA A 252 3.06 10.12 8.89
N ALA A 253 2.86 8.85 8.51
CA ALA A 253 3.35 7.68 9.23
C ALA A 253 4.88 7.69 9.38
N ARG A 254 5.59 8.12 8.34
CA ARG A 254 7.04 8.29 8.40
C ARG A 254 7.44 9.36 9.41
N GLY A 255 6.79 10.51 9.40
CA GLY A 255 6.97 11.55 10.40
C GLY A 255 6.78 11.07 11.82
N TYR A 256 5.64 10.42 12.08
CA TYR A 256 5.32 9.83 13.39
C TYR A 256 6.37 8.82 13.85
N GLN A 257 6.90 8.00 12.94
CA GLN A 257 7.95 7.03 13.23
C GLN A 257 9.25 7.68 13.75
N PHE A 258 9.63 8.84 13.20
CA PHE A 258 10.80 9.59 13.65
C PHE A 258 10.53 10.30 14.97
N ALA A 259 9.37 10.95 15.11
CA ALA A 259 9.00 11.66 16.32
C ALA A 259 8.97 10.75 17.55
N THR A 260 8.46 9.52 17.40
CA THR A 260 8.34 8.54 18.50
C THR A 260 9.62 7.74 18.78
N ARG A 261 10.60 7.71 17.86
CA ARG A 261 11.92 7.10 18.13
C ARG A 261 12.72 7.89 19.14
N LYS A 262 12.68 9.22 19.08
CA LYS A 262 13.44 10.09 19.98
C LYS A 262 12.99 9.99 21.44
N THR A 263 11.75 9.59 21.69
CA THR A 263 11.19 9.47 23.04
C THR A 263 11.56 8.14 23.73
N THR A 264 12.01 7.14 22.98
CA THR A 264 12.37 5.81 23.51
C THR A 264 13.88 5.57 23.58
N ASP A 265 14.68 6.62 23.42
CA ASP A 265 16.14 6.54 23.62
C ASP A 265 16.43 6.63 25.13
N PRO A 266 16.93 5.56 25.78
CA PRO A 266 17.16 5.55 27.22
C PRO A 266 18.21 6.58 27.69
N GLU A 267 19.07 7.07 26.79
CA GLU A 267 20.00 8.16 27.10
C GLU A 267 19.30 9.51 27.34
N CYS A 268 18.10 9.71 26.81
CA CYS A 268 17.36 10.97 26.97
C CYS A 268 16.55 11.02 28.29
N GLU A 269 16.23 9.87 28.89
CA GLU A 269 15.57 9.78 30.21
C GLU A 269 16.52 10.07 31.38
N LEU A 270 17.82 9.77 31.22
CA LEU A 270 18.85 10.08 32.23
C LEU A 270 19.04 11.59 32.46
N HIS A 271 18.76 12.43 31.45
CA HIS A 271 18.90 13.88 31.58
C HIS A 271 17.67 14.59 32.18
N ILE A 272 16.51 13.93 32.24
CA ILE A 272 15.29 14.52 32.82
C ILE A 272 15.18 14.22 34.32
N THR A 273 15.82 13.15 34.80
CA THR A 273 15.80 12.76 36.22
C THR A 273 16.91 13.41 37.06
N GLN A 274 17.78 14.24 36.46
CA GLN A 274 18.86 14.95 37.16
C GLN A 274 18.70 16.49 37.19
N ARG A 275 17.49 17.02 36.99
CA ARG A 275 17.19 18.45 37.24
C ARG A 275 16.15 18.63 38.32
#